data_AF-A0A1G8WJD5-F1
#
_entry.id   AF-A0A1G8WJD5-F1
#
_cell.length_a   1.000
_cell.length_b   1.000
_cell.length_c   1.000
_cell.angle_alpha   90.00
_cell.angle_beta   90.00
_cell.angle_gamma   90.00
#
_symmetry.space_group_name_H-M   'P 1'
#
loop_
_entity.id
_entity.type
_entity.pdbx_description
1 polymer ?
#
loop_
_entity_poly.entity_id
_entity_poly.type
_entity_poly.pdbx_seq_one_letter_code
_entity_poly.pdbx_strand_id
1 'polypeptide(L)'
;MQTTINPNHKYIESVCSKCPGTHWGKSAKCRIHDMHIGKISSCQQWDDKEAEQWIDDDGQLALTNLEPVLELLHVAQDQLDGYYWMTQQIEKLRSKIQSGLGSNDDVAAGTAQYGIEATLPKARGRNSDPVFREARNNLQAWERLNRRVKRFEDKVKRVDAFAEKNNLSEKEQIVLEGIMDGQKMKDIAKEIGVSRTRAQELKNKVVNDLAWAIYDEEKKKEKALS
;
A
#
# COMPACT_ATOMS: atom_id res chain seq x y z
N MET A 1 -22.25 4.01 37.44
CA MET A 1 -21.33 4.89 36.67
C MET A 1 -20.30 3.98 36.02
N GLN A 2 -20.40 3.77 34.70
CA GLN A 2 -19.48 2.91 33.97
C GLN A 2 -18.20 3.69 33.71
N THR A 3 -17.10 3.32 34.38
CA THR A 3 -15.77 3.87 34.13
C THR A 3 -15.22 3.26 32.84
N THR A 4 -15.11 4.07 31.80
CA THR A 4 -14.40 3.76 30.56
C THR A 4 -12.92 3.53 30.88
N ILE A 5 -12.48 2.27 30.84
CA ILE A 5 -11.07 1.92 30.99
C ILE A 5 -10.36 2.32 29.69
N ASN A 6 -9.46 3.32 29.77
CA ASN A 6 -8.60 3.71 28.66
C ASN A 6 -7.71 2.50 28.27
N PRO A 7 -7.64 2.08 27.00
CA PRO A 7 -6.88 0.91 26.57
C PRO A 7 -5.37 0.97 26.87
N ASN A 8 -4.80 2.17 27.14
CA ASN A 8 -3.41 2.31 27.61
C ASN A 8 -3.20 1.94 29.09
N HIS A 9 -4.26 1.64 29.84
CA HIS A 9 -4.19 1.31 31.26
C HIS A 9 -3.55 -0.07 31.55
N LYS A 10 -3.45 -0.95 30.54
CA LYS A 10 -2.76 -2.25 30.70
C LYS A 10 -1.25 -2.11 30.91
N TYR A 11 -0.63 -1.09 30.33
CA TYR A 11 0.81 -0.91 30.40
C TYR A 11 1.25 -0.29 31.73
N ILE A 12 0.51 0.73 32.21
CA ILE A 12 0.78 1.42 33.49
C ILE A 12 0.78 0.44 34.67
N GLU A 13 -0.17 -0.50 34.73
CA GLU A 13 -0.21 -1.53 35.79
C GLU A 13 1.02 -2.46 35.75
N SER A 14 1.48 -2.84 34.55
CA SER A 14 2.65 -3.70 34.37
C SER A 14 3.97 -3.01 34.74
N VAL A 15 4.09 -1.72 34.40
CA VAL A 15 5.26 -0.91 34.75
C VAL A 15 5.29 -0.66 36.25
N CYS A 16 4.14 -0.30 36.82
CA CYS A 16 3.99 -0.20 38.26
C CYS A 16 4.44 -1.50 38.91
N SER A 17 4.03 -2.70 38.47
CA SER A 17 4.33 -3.98 39.14
C SER A 17 5.82 -4.29 39.40
N LYS A 18 6.77 -3.61 38.73
CA LYS A 18 8.22 -3.73 38.96
C LYS A 18 8.78 -2.71 39.96
N CYS A 19 8.01 -1.67 40.30
CA CYS A 19 8.37 -0.70 41.33
C CYS A 19 8.24 -1.36 42.73
N PRO A 20 9.24 -1.25 43.61
CA PRO A 20 9.24 -1.97 44.90
C PRO A 20 8.06 -1.62 45.83
N GLY A 21 7.28 -0.56 45.55
CA GLY A 21 6.08 -0.17 46.31
C GLY A 21 4.72 -0.69 45.79
N THR A 22 4.67 -1.38 44.65
CA THR A 22 3.42 -1.61 43.89
C THR A 22 2.99 -3.08 43.79
N HIS A 23 3.74 -4.03 44.36
CA HIS A 23 3.35 -5.45 44.47
C HIS A 23 2.02 -5.68 45.24
N TRP A 24 1.43 -4.59 45.74
CA TRP A 24 0.31 -4.54 46.67
C TRP A 24 -1.00 -4.03 46.01
N GLY A 25 -1.00 -3.72 44.71
CA GLY A 25 -2.19 -3.37 43.93
C GLY A 25 -2.57 -1.87 43.91
N LYS A 26 -3.69 -1.53 43.24
CA LYS A 26 -4.12 -0.12 42.94
C LYS A 26 -4.34 0.76 44.17
N SER A 27 -4.64 0.15 45.31
CA SER A 27 -4.85 0.82 46.60
C SER A 27 -3.54 1.08 47.36
N ALA A 28 -2.40 0.56 46.91
CA ALA A 28 -1.13 0.82 47.55
C ALA A 28 -0.65 2.26 47.30
N LYS A 29 0.04 2.82 48.30
CA LYS A 29 0.57 4.18 48.27
C LYS A 29 1.96 4.17 47.65
N CYS A 30 2.16 4.95 46.59
CA CYS A 30 3.48 5.16 46.01
C CYS A 30 4.31 6.05 46.96
N ARG A 31 5.54 5.66 47.29
CA ARG A 31 6.44 6.45 48.15
C ARG A 31 7.03 7.68 47.43
N ILE A 32 7.09 7.67 46.10
CA ILE A 32 7.66 8.76 45.29
C ILE A 32 6.65 9.91 45.15
N HIS A 33 5.38 9.59 44.89
CA HIS A 33 4.33 10.58 44.65
C HIS A 33 3.39 10.79 45.86
N ASP A 34 3.63 10.07 46.96
CA ASP A 34 2.86 10.06 48.21
C ASP A 34 1.33 9.97 48.04
N MET A 35 0.88 9.26 47.01
CA MET A 35 -0.54 9.04 46.70
C MET A 35 -0.80 7.60 46.25
N HIS A 36 -2.07 7.20 46.21
CA HIS A 36 -2.46 5.88 45.71
C HIS A 36 -2.03 5.73 44.25
N ILE A 37 -1.47 4.57 43.89
CA ILE A 37 -0.96 4.29 42.56
C ILE A 37 -2.02 4.52 41.47
N GLY A 38 -3.29 4.15 41.75
CA GLY A 38 -4.39 4.39 40.81
C GLY A 38 -4.75 5.86 40.56
N LYS A 39 -4.13 6.81 41.29
CA LYS A 39 -4.32 8.26 41.11
C LYS A 39 -3.14 8.95 40.42
N ILE A 40 -2.06 8.24 40.12
CA ILE A 40 -0.87 8.79 39.47
C ILE A 40 -1.16 8.84 37.96
N SER A 41 -0.99 10.00 37.35
CA SER A 41 -1.19 10.19 35.90
C SER A 41 0.11 10.15 35.10
N SER A 42 1.26 10.38 35.74
CA SER A 42 2.60 10.34 35.14
C SER A 42 3.65 10.05 36.22
N CYS A 43 4.72 9.33 35.87
CA CYS A 43 5.83 8.99 36.77
C CYS A 43 7.09 8.81 35.95
N GLN A 44 8.22 9.34 36.42
CA GLN A 44 9.51 9.20 35.74
C GLN A 44 9.89 7.73 35.49
N GLN A 45 9.58 6.82 36.43
CA GLN A 45 9.85 5.39 36.24
C GLN A 45 9.00 4.76 35.13
N TRP A 46 7.90 5.40 34.73
CA TRP A 46 7.10 5.00 33.58
C TRP A 46 7.73 5.50 32.30
N ASP A 47 8.15 6.75 32.28
CA ASP A 47 8.85 7.36 31.15
C ASP A 47 10.17 6.61 30.86
N ASP A 48 10.91 6.22 31.90
CA ASP A 48 12.15 5.45 31.79
C ASP A 48 11.88 4.02 31.28
N LYS A 49 10.79 3.37 31.72
CA LYS A 49 10.39 2.03 31.23
C LYS A 49 9.84 2.05 29.81
N GLU A 50 9.12 3.10 29.46
CA GLU A 50 8.74 3.38 28.09
C GLU A 50 9.98 3.63 27.26
N ALA A 51 10.96 4.41 27.71
CA ALA A 51 12.22 4.62 26.98
C ALA A 51 13.07 3.33 26.85
N GLU A 52 13.13 2.50 27.89
CA GLU A 52 13.77 1.17 27.86
C GLU A 52 13.10 0.22 26.87
N GLN A 53 11.79 0.33 26.64
CA GLN A 53 11.10 -0.45 25.60
C GLN A 53 11.56 -0.11 24.17
N TRP A 54 12.28 1.00 23.99
CA TRP A 54 12.78 1.45 22.68
C TRP A 54 14.26 1.08 22.48
N ILE A 55 14.87 0.47 23.48
CA ILE A 55 16.27 0.08 23.50
C ILE A 55 16.29 -1.39 23.91
N ASP A 56 16.42 -2.29 22.94
CA ASP A 56 16.71 -3.69 23.27
C ASP A 56 18.07 -3.78 23.98
N ASP A 57 18.33 -4.88 24.72
CA ASP A 57 19.52 -5.10 25.57
C ASP A 57 20.89 -4.90 24.86
N ASP A 58 20.88 -4.72 23.53
CA ASP A 58 22.05 -4.50 22.67
C ASP A 58 22.19 -3.04 22.17
N GLY A 59 21.36 -2.10 22.63
CA GLY A 59 21.43 -0.69 22.24
C GLY A 59 20.91 -0.37 20.84
N GLN A 60 20.18 -1.29 20.21
CA GLN A 60 19.55 -1.09 18.91
C GLN A 60 18.06 -0.71 19.08
N LEU A 61 17.59 0.23 18.25
CA LEU A 61 16.17 0.61 18.19
C LEU A 61 15.35 -0.59 17.73
N ALA A 62 14.29 -0.93 18.49
CA ALA A 62 13.42 -2.07 18.23
C ALA A 62 12.91 -2.07 16.77
N LEU A 63 13.17 -3.17 16.06
CA LEU A 63 12.92 -3.42 14.63
C LEU A 63 11.43 -3.32 14.23
N THR A 64 10.51 -3.26 15.18
CA THR A 64 9.05 -3.38 15.00
C THR A 64 8.38 -2.17 14.37
N ASN A 65 9.08 -1.03 14.23
CA ASN A 65 8.53 0.20 13.60
C ASN A 65 9.15 0.55 12.23
N LEU A 66 10.02 -0.31 11.66
CA LEU A 66 10.59 -0.12 10.32
C LEU A 66 9.70 -0.63 9.19
N GLU A 67 8.73 -1.49 9.51
CA GLU A 67 7.84 -2.14 8.54
C GLU A 67 7.07 -1.13 7.66
N PRO A 68 6.47 -0.04 8.21
CA PRO A 68 5.78 0.95 7.39
C PRO A 68 6.71 1.72 6.44
N VAL A 69 7.95 2.00 6.87
CA VAL A 69 8.92 2.73 6.03
C VAL A 69 9.43 1.83 4.90
N LEU A 70 9.68 0.56 5.19
CA LEU A 70 10.12 -0.41 4.20
C LEU A 70 9.02 -0.67 3.15
N GLU A 71 7.76 -0.75 3.58
CA GLU A 71 6.62 -0.88 2.67
C GLU A 71 6.52 0.32 1.71
N LEU A 72 6.68 1.55 2.20
CA LEU A 72 6.66 2.75 1.36
C LEU A 72 7.77 2.73 0.30
N LEU A 73 8.98 2.31 0.67
CA LEU A 73 10.09 2.17 -0.27
C LEU A 73 9.79 1.13 -1.35
N HIS A 74 9.26 -0.04 -0.96
CA HIS A 74 8.85 -1.06 -1.93
C HIS A 74 7.75 -0.55 -2.86
N VAL A 75 6.75 0.15 -2.32
CA VAL A 75 5.66 0.73 -3.12
C VAL A 75 6.19 1.76 -4.13
N ALA A 76 7.10 2.64 -3.70
CA ALA A 76 7.72 3.63 -4.57
C ALA A 76 8.55 2.95 -5.67
N GLN A 77 9.35 1.94 -5.30
CA GLN A 77 10.15 1.18 -6.25
C GLN A 77 9.28 0.47 -7.30
N ASP A 78 8.22 -0.21 -6.86
CA ASP A 78 7.28 -0.91 -7.76
C ASP A 78 6.55 0.05 -8.70
N GLN A 79 6.21 1.25 -8.24
CA GLN A 79 5.57 2.28 -9.07
C GLN A 79 6.53 2.80 -10.14
N LEU A 80 7.79 3.05 -9.76
CA LEU A 80 8.81 3.53 -10.67
C LEU A 80 9.21 2.47 -11.70
N ASP A 81 9.57 1.27 -11.25
CA ASP A 81 9.98 0.16 -12.14
C ASP A 81 8.82 -0.32 -13.03
N GLY A 82 7.60 -0.25 -12.51
CA GLY A 82 6.39 -0.62 -13.25
C GLY A 82 5.89 0.46 -14.22
N TYR A 83 6.44 1.68 -14.19
CA TYR A 83 5.88 2.83 -14.90
C TYR A 83 5.69 2.56 -16.40
N TYR A 84 6.77 2.22 -17.10
CA TYR A 84 6.75 1.96 -18.53
C TYR A 84 5.79 0.83 -18.91
N TRP A 85 5.76 -0.24 -18.10
CA TRP A 85 4.83 -1.32 -18.34
C TRP A 85 3.38 -0.89 -18.12
N MET A 86 3.10 -0.11 -17.07
CA MET A 86 1.76 0.39 -16.76
C MET A 86 1.20 1.28 -17.87
N THR A 87 2.00 2.19 -18.45
CA THR A 87 1.57 3.03 -19.57
C THR A 87 1.18 2.20 -20.79
N GLN A 88 2.01 1.22 -21.15
CA GLN A 88 1.73 0.25 -22.23
C GLN A 88 0.48 -0.61 -21.94
N GLN A 89 0.27 -1.01 -20.68
CA GLN A 89 -0.93 -1.75 -20.30
C GLN A 89 -2.19 -0.89 -20.35
N ILE A 90 -2.13 0.37 -19.93
CA ILE A 90 -3.26 1.29 -20.01
C ILE A 90 -3.72 1.42 -21.47
N GLU A 91 -2.78 1.61 -22.40
CA GLU A 91 -3.10 1.70 -23.82
C GLU A 91 -3.79 0.43 -24.35
N LYS A 92 -3.23 -0.75 -24.05
CA LYS A 92 -3.82 -2.04 -24.42
C LYS A 92 -5.22 -2.24 -23.84
N LEU A 93 -5.42 -1.90 -22.57
CA LEU A 93 -6.71 -2.05 -21.91
C LEU A 93 -7.75 -1.07 -22.47
N ARG A 94 -7.36 0.18 -22.75
CA ARG A 94 -8.24 1.17 -23.40
C ARG A 94 -8.62 0.72 -24.81
N SER A 95 -7.68 0.21 -25.59
CA SER A 95 -7.95 -0.36 -26.92
C SER A 95 -8.92 -1.54 -26.84
N LYS A 96 -8.78 -2.42 -25.84
CA LYS A 96 -9.72 -3.53 -25.61
C LYS A 96 -11.13 -3.05 -25.23
N ILE A 97 -11.24 -1.97 -24.46
CA ILE A 97 -12.53 -1.37 -24.12
C ILE A 97 -13.16 -0.73 -25.37
N GLN A 98 -12.36 -0.02 -26.18
CA GLN A 98 -12.81 0.65 -27.40
C GLN A 98 -13.22 -0.33 -28.51
N SER A 99 -12.49 -1.43 -28.67
CA SER A 99 -12.79 -2.49 -29.63
C SER A 99 -14.02 -3.34 -29.26
N GLY A 100 -14.64 -3.05 -28.09
CA GLY A 100 -15.75 -3.80 -27.54
C GLY A 100 -15.30 -5.04 -26.77
N LEU A 101 -15.88 -5.28 -25.59
CA LEU A 101 -15.80 -6.59 -24.93
C LEU A 101 -16.62 -7.59 -25.74
N GLY A 102 -15.99 -8.21 -26.73
CA GLY A 102 -16.63 -9.18 -27.61
C GLY A 102 -16.58 -8.76 -29.07
N SER A 103 -15.37 -8.60 -29.64
CA SER A 103 -15.23 -8.77 -31.08
C SER A 103 -15.57 -10.22 -31.43
N ASN A 104 -16.85 -10.48 -31.63
CA ASN A 104 -17.41 -11.44 -32.58
C ASN A 104 -16.65 -12.76 -32.76
N ASP A 105 -16.64 -13.63 -31.75
CA ASP A 105 -16.46 -15.09 -32.00
C ASP A 105 -17.17 -15.96 -30.96
N ASP A 106 -17.40 -15.47 -29.74
CA ASP A 106 -18.06 -16.27 -28.69
C ASP A 106 -19.60 -16.26 -28.74
N VAL A 107 -20.21 -15.44 -29.61
CA VAL A 107 -21.67 -15.47 -29.85
C VAL A 107 -22.09 -16.78 -30.54
N ALA A 108 -21.14 -17.55 -31.07
CA ALA A 108 -21.37 -18.91 -31.58
C ALA A 108 -21.15 -20.02 -30.52
N ALA A 109 -20.64 -19.70 -29.32
CA ALA A 109 -20.49 -20.69 -28.24
C ALA A 109 -21.79 -20.88 -27.43
N GLY A 110 -22.84 -20.13 -27.77
CA GLY A 110 -24.21 -20.48 -27.40
C GLY A 110 -24.69 -21.66 -28.25
N THR A 111 -24.77 -22.84 -27.65
CA THR A 111 -25.55 -24.00 -28.15
C THR A 111 -25.02 -24.78 -29.35
N ALA A 112 -23.91 -25.50 -29.18
CA ALA A 112 -23.72 -26.74 -29.92
C ALA A 112 -23.70 -27.92 -28.92
N GLN A 113 -24.88 -28.28 -28.39
CA GLN A 113 -25.03 -29.57 -27.68
C GLN A 113 -24.98 -30.69 -28.74
N TYR A 114 -23.79 -31.21 -29.01
CA TYR A 114 -23.65 -32.45 -29.76
C TYR A 114 -23.87 -33.63 -28.81
N GLY A 115 -25.01 -34.30 -28.96
CA GLY A 115 -25.35 -35.50 -28.18
C GLY A 115 -26.83 -35.85 -28.20
N ILE A 116 -27.16 -37.09 -27.85
CA ILE A 116 -28.54 -37.62 -27.73
C ILE A 116 -29.36 -36.82 -26.70
N GLU A 117 -28.70 -36.11 -25.79
CA GLU A 117 -29.33 -35.19 -24.83
C GLU A 117 -30.00 -33.97 -25.47
N ALA A 118 -29.70 -33.64 -26.73
CA ALA A 118 -30.36 -32.56 -27.47
C ALA A 118 -31.77 -32.96 -27.99
N THR A 119 -32.07 -34.27 -28.07
CA THR A 119 -33.36 -34.76 -28.58
C THR A 119 -34.41 -34.93 -27.49
N LEU A 120 -34.05 -34.75 -26.22
CA LEU A 120 -34.97 -34.85 -25.09
C LEU A 120 -35.57 -33.46 -24.75
N PRO A 121 -36.90 -33.31 -24.74
CA PRO A 121 -37.53 -32.05 -24.37
C PRO A 121 -37.22 -31.72 -22.90
N LYS A 122 -36.51 -30.61 -22.67
CA LYS A 122 -36.16 -30.18 -21.31
C LYS A 122 -37.39 -29.73 -20.55
N ALA A 123 -37.38 -29.99 -19.24
CA ALA A 123 -38.40 -29.51 -18.31
C ALA A 123 -38.54 -27.98 -18.42
N ARG A 124 -39.77 -27.50 -18.68
CA ARG A 124 -40.08 -26.07 -18.73
C ARG A 124 -39.99 -25.48 -17.33
N GLY A 125 -38.86 -24.85 -17.00
CA GLY A 125 -38.65 -24.24 -15.70
C GLY A 125 -37.50 -23.23 -15.70
N ARG A 126 -37.87 -21.94 -15.66
CA ARG A 126 -37.01 -20.76 -15.53
C ARG A 126 -36.05 -20.50 -16.71
N ASN A 127 -36.57 -19.77 -17.70
CA ASN A 127 -35.75 -19.06 -18.69
C ASN A 127 -34.94 -17.97 -17.97
N SER A 128 -33.73 -18.28 -17.52
CA SER A 128 -32.75 -17.22 -17.31
C SER A 128 -32.43 -16.69 -18.70
N ASP A 129 -32.94 -15.51 -19.04
CA ASP A 129 -32.68 -14.86 -20.33
C ASP A 129 -31.16 -14.88 -20.62
N PRO A 130 -30.70 -15.69 -21.60
CA PRO A 130 -29.29 -15.83 -21.92
C PRO A 130 -28.66 -14.49 -22.31
N VAL A 131 -29.43 -13.63 -22.98
CA VAL A 131 -29.01 -12.29 -23.39
C VAL A 131 -28.78 -11.41 -22.16
N PHE A 132 -29.69 -11.44 -21.19
CA PHE A 132 -29.52 -10.71 -19.94
C PHE A 132 -28.31 -11.19 -19.13
N ARG A 133 -28.05 -12.51 -19.10
CA ARG A 133 -26.88 -13.08 -18.42
C ARG A 133 -25.57 -12.63 -19.08
N GLU A 134 -25.52 -12.64 -20.40
CA GLU A 134 -24.36 -12.21 -21.18
C GLU A 134 -24.11 -10.70 -21.04
N ALA A 135 -25.15 -9.88 -21.15
CA ALA A 135 -25.07 -8.44 -20.90
C ALA A 135 -24.51 -8.13 -19.50
N ARG A 136 -24.95 -8.86 -18.47
CA ARG A 136 -24.43 -8.72 -17.11
C ARG A 136 -22.95 -9.14 -17.00
N ASN A 137 -22.56 -10.22 -17.67
CA ASN A 137 -21.16 -10.67 -17.68
C ASN A 137 -20.23 -9.66 -18.35
N ASN A 138 -20.67 -9.09 -19.48
CA ASN A 138 -19.95 -8.04 -20.21
C ASN A 138 -19.81 -6.77 -19.38
N LEU A 139 -20.87 -6.35 -18.68
CA LEU A 139 -20.81 -5.22 -17.76
C LEU A 139 -19.82 -5.45 -16.61
N GLN A 140 -19.84 -6.62 -15.98
CA GLN A 140 -18.87 -6.96 -14.93
C GLN A 140 -17.43 -7.01 -15.45
N ALA A 141 -17.21 -7.57 -16.64
CA ALA A 141 -15.90 -7.61 -17.25
C ALA A 141 -15.40 -6.20 -17.59
N TRP A 142 -16.26 -5.33 -18.11
CA TRP A 142 -15.97 -3.92 -18.36
C TRP A 142 -15.58 -3.20 -17.07
N GLU A 143 -16.35 -3.37 -15.99
CA GLU A 143 -16.03 -2.77 -14.68
C GLU A 143 -14.66 -3.22 -14.16
N ARG A 144 -14.33 -4.52 -14.27
CA ARG A 144 -13.04 -5.05 -13.84
C ARG A 144 -11.88 -4.42 -14.62
N LEU A 145 -12.03 -4.28 -15.93
CA LEU A 145 -11.03 -3.64 -16.78
C LEU A 145 -10.87 -2.16 -16.42
N ASN A 146 -11.96 -1.42 -16.27
CA ASN A 146 -11.91 -0.01 -15.89
C ASN A 146 -11.30 0.22 -14.52
N ARG A 147 -11.64 -0.61 -13.52
CA ARG A 147 -10.99 -0.53 -12.20
C ARG A 147 -9.49 -0.76 -12.30
N ARG A 148 -9.05 -1.70 -13.16
CA ARG A 148 -7.62 -1.96 -13.39
C ARG A 148 -6.93 -0.79 -14.08
N VAL A 149 -7.55 -0.22 -15.13
CA VAL A 149 -7.05 0.98 -15.82
C VAL A 149 -6.88 2.13 -14.84
N LYS A 150 -7.92 2.44 -14.07
CA LYS A 150 -7.88 3.51 -13.07
C LYS A 150 -6.75 3.33 -12.06
N ARG A 151 -6.53 2.12 -11.55
CA ARG A 151 -5.41 1.83 -10.64
C ARG A 151 -4.04 2.09 -11.27
N PHE A 152 -3.86 1.78 -12.55
CA PHE A 152 -2.60 2.06 -13.24
C PHE A 152 -2.45 3.55 -13.50
N GLU A 153 -3.51 4.24 -13.94
CA GLU A 153 -3.51 5.69 -14.13
C GLU A 153 -3.17 6.44 -12.83
N ASP A 154 -3.74 6.04 -11.70
CA ASP A 154 -3.46 6.66 -10.40
C ASP A 154 -2.00 6.44 -9.94
N LYS A 155 -1.36 5.35 -10.37
CA LYS A 155 0.07 5.11 -10.10
C LYS A 155 0.95 5.95 -11.03
N VAL A 156 0.65 5.95 -12.33
CA VAL A 156 1.37 6.74 -13.34
C VAL A 156 1.31 8.23 -13.00
N LYS A 157 0.12 8.76 -12.70
CA LYS A 157 -0.07 10.17 -12.30
C LYS A 157 0.74 10.57 -11.08
N ARG A 158 0.95 9.66 -10.12
CA ARG A 158 1.79 9.94 -8.94
C ARG A 158 3.25 10.10 -9.32
N VAL A 159 3.76 9.23 -10.19
CA VAL A 159 5.13 9.33 -10.69
C VAL A 159 5.30 10.58 -11.56
N ASP A 160 4.33 10.91 -12.42
CA ASP A 160 4.35 12.13 -13.24
C ASP A 160 4.37 13.39 -12.36
N ALA A 161 3.48 13.47 -11.36
CA ALA A 161 3.43 14.58 -10.43
C ALA A 161 4.72 14.72 -9.61
N PHE A 162 5.37 13.59 -9.27
CA PHE A 162 6.68 13.60 -8.63
C PHE A 162 7.76 14.16 -9.57
N ALA A 163 7.79 13.73 -10.83
CA ALA A 163 8.74 14.20 -11.83
C ALA A 163 8.61 15.71 -12.09
N GLU A 164 7.39 16.25 -12.09
CA GLU A 164 7.14 17.69 -12.29
C GLU A 164 7.49 18.54 -11.06
N LYS A 165 7.25 18.02 -9.86
CA LYS A 165 7.32 18.80 -8.62
C LYS A 165 8.69 18.75 -7.96
N ASN A 166 9.41 17.64 -8.10
CA ASN A 166 10.66 17.44 -7.38
C ASN A 166 11.85 18.00 -8.16
N ASN A 167 12.64 18.86 -7.52
CA ASN A 167 13.86 19.40 -8.11
C ASN A 167 15.01 18.42 -7.87
N LEU A 168 15.12 17.43 -8.76
CA LEU A 168 16.20 16.44 -8.75
C LEU A 168 17.50 17.03 -9.32
N SER A 169 18.64 16.39 -9.02
CA SER A 169 19.87 16.66 -9.77
C SER A 169 19.71 16.25 -11.23
N GLU A 170 20.39 16.93 -12.16
CA GLU A 170 20.38 16.58 -13.60
C GLU A 170 20.64 15.09 -13.86
N LYS A 171 21.57 14.48 -13.12
CA LYS A 171 21.86 13.04 -13.24
C LYS A 171 20.72 12.17 -12.71
N GLU A 172 20.07 12.58 -11.63
CA GLU A 172 18.94 11.84 -11.03
C GLU A 172 17.70 11.96 -11.93
N GLN A 173 17.53 13.12 -12.58
CA GLN A 173 16.48 13.35 -13.57
C GLN A 173 16.66 12.47 -14.81
N ILE A 174 17.87 12.38 -15.38
CA ILE A 174 18.13 11.46 -16.50
C ILE A 174 17.87 10.00 -16.10
N VAL A 175 18.22 9.60 -14.86
CA VAL A 175 17.89 8.25 -14.36
C VAL A 175 16.38 8.04 -14.30
N LEU A 176 15.64 9.00 -13.76
CA LEU A 176 14.18 8.93 -13.65
C LEU A 176 13.53 8.81 -15.03
N GLU A 177 13.86 9.72 -15.94
CA GLU A 177 13.34 9.76 -17.31
C GLU A 177 13.68 8.46 -18.07
N GLY A 178 14.92 7.99 -17.98
CA GLY A 178 15.34 6.74 -18.58
C GLY A 178 14.56 5.51 -18.06
N ILE A 179 14.22 5.47 -16.76
CA ILE A 179 13.37 4.41 -16.21
C ILE A 179 11.93 4.54 -16.71
N MET A 180 11.39 5.76 -16.77
CA MET A 180 10.05 6.04 -17.29
C MET A 180 9.91 5.63 -18.76
N ASP A 181 10.97 5.81 -19.55
CA ASP A 181 11.08 5.37 -20.94
C ASP A 181 11.29 3.85 -21.10
N GLY A 182 11.49 3.13 -20.00
CA GLY A 182 11.71 1.67 -20.01
C GLY A 182 13.12 1.27 -20.45
N GLN A 183 14.08 2.19 -20.40
CA GLN A 183 15.47 1.89 -20.71
C GLN A 183 16.09 0.99 -19.65
N LYS A 184 17.08 0.19 -20.04
CA LYS A 184 17.81 -0.66 -19.08
C LYS A 184 18.80 0.21 -18.32
N MET A 185 18.94 -0.04 -17.01
CA MET A 185 19.89 0.67 -16.14
C MET A 185 21.33 0.69 -16.67
N LYS A 186 21.74 -0.33 -17.42
CA LYS A 186 23.06 -0.39 -18.07
C LYS A 186 23.26 0.68 -19.16
N ASP A 187 22.18 1.07 -19.83
CA ASP A 187 22.19 2.02 -20.95
C ASP A 187 22.11 3.44 -20.38
N ILE A 188 21.25 3.65 -19.38
CA ILE A 188 21.20 4.88 -18.55
C ILE A 188 22.57 5.18 -17.92
N ALA A 189 23.23 4.17 -17.34
CA ALA A 189 24.56 4.35 -16.75
C ALA A 189 25.61 4.82 -17.77
N LYS A 190 25.52 4.35 -19.02
CA LYS A 190 26.42 4.77 -20.10
C LYS A 190 26.12 6.20 -20.55
N GLU A 191 24.85 6.56 -20.66
CA GLU A 191 24.40 7.90 -21.04
C GLU A 191 24.91 8.97 -20.05
N ILE A 192 24.82 8.68 -18.75
CA ILE A 192 25.28 9.60 -17.69
C ILE A 192 26.81 9.49 -17.46
N GLY A 193 27.46 8.48 -18.05
CA GLY A 193 28.91 8.26 -17.93
C GLY A 193 29.34 7.80 -16.54
N VAL A 194 28.54 6.98 -15.85
CA VAL A 194 28.83 6.47 -14.49
C VAL A 194 28.90 4.95 -14.43
N SER A 195 29.45 4.42 -13.35
CA SER A 195 29.43 2.98 -13.11
C SER A 195 28.00 2.48 -12.86
N ARG A 196 27.76 1.19 -13.14
CA ARG A 196 26.45 0.56 -12.89
C ARG A 196 26.02 0.67 -11.43
N THR A 197 26.95 0.50 -10.49
CA THR A 197 26.69 0.66 -9.06
C THR A 197 26.24 2.07 -8.73
N ARG A 198 26.93 3.08 -9.29
CA ARG A 198 26.58 4.49 -9.07
C ARG A 198 25.21 4.83 -9.65
N ALA A 199 24.87 4.31 -10.83
CA ALA A 199 23.54 4.48 -11.41
C ALA A 199 22.45 3.84 -10.52
N GLN A 200 22.71 2.68 -9.94
CA GLN A 200 21.79 2.03 -9.00
C GLN A 200 21.62 2.85 -7.70
N GLU A 201 22.69 3.44 -7.17
CA GLU A 201 22.59 4.35 -6.03
C GLU A 201 21.75 5.59 -6.35
N LEU A 202 21.91 6.18 -7.54
CA LEU A 202 21.09 7.30 -8.00
C LEU A 202 19.62 6.89 -8.10
N LYS A 203 19.33 5.71 -8.67
CA LYS A 203 17.96 5.16 -8.67
C LYS A 203 17.41 5.04 -7.24
N ASN A 204 18.18 4.48 -6.31
CA ASN A 204 17.72 4.30 -4.94
C ASN A 204 17.42 5.64 -4.24
N LYS A 205 18.19 6.70 -4.55
CA LYS A 205 17.88 8.05 -4.07
C LYS A 205 16.55 8.56 -4.62
N VAL A 206 16.34 8.45 -5.93
CA VAL A 206 15.06 8.84 -6.56
C VAL A 206 13.88 8.06 -5.96
N VAL A 207 14.05 6.76 -5.70
CA VAL A 207 13.03 5.92 -5.03
C VAL A 207 12.74 6.40 -3.61
N ASN A 208 13.77 6.76 -2.83
CA ASN A 208 13.59 7.31 -1.49
C ASN A 208 12.80 8.63 -1.54
N ASP A 209 13.16 9.53 -2.44
CA ASP A 209 12.48 10.82 -2.58
C ASP A 209 11.02 10.65 -3.02
N LEU A 210 10.75 9.69 -3.91
CA LEU A 210 9.40 9.31 -4.32
C LEU A 210 8.61 8.74 -3.13
N ALA A 211 9.21 7.89 -2.30
CA ALA A 211 8.56 7.35 -1.11
C ALA A 211 8.16 8.45 -0.13
N TRP A 212 9.04 9.43 0.10
CA TRP A 212 8.73 10.62 0.91
C TRP A 212 7.59 11.45 0.33
N ALA A 213 7.58 11.64 -0.99
CA ALA A 213 6.50 12.35 -1.67
C ALA A 213 5.14 11.62 -1.50
N ILE A 214 5.12 10.30 -1.60
CA ILE A 214 3.91 9.48 -1.37
C ILE A 214 3.43 9.64 0.07
N TYR A 215 4.34 9.53 1.05
CA TYR A 215 4.01 9.69 2.47
C TYR A 215 3.40 11.07 2.77
N ASP A 216 3.98 12.13 2.22
CA ASP A 216 3.46 13.49 2.38
C ASP A 216 2.05 13.67 1.78
N GLU A 217 1.75 13.01 0.66
CA GLU A 217 0.41 13.01 0.07
C GLU A 217 -0.60 12.27 0.94
N GLU A 218 -0.23 11.12 1.49
CA GLU A 218 -1.11 10.33 2.38
C GLU A 218 -1.44 11.12 3.64
N LYS A 219 -0.43 11.72 4.28
CA LYS A 219 -0.60 12.59 5.44
C LYS A 219 -1.49 13.81 5.16
N LYS A 220 -1.42 14.38 3.96
CA LYS A 220 -2.30 15.49 3.55
C LYS A 220 -3.75 15.03 3.40
N LYS A 221 -3.98 13.82 2.86
CA LYS A 221 -5.33 13.25 2.72
C LYS A 221 -5.96 12.98 4.09
N GLU A 222 -5.20 12.45 5.05
CA GLU A 222 -5.67 12.23 6.42
C GLU A 222 -6.10 13.52 7.12
N LYS A 223 -5.28 14.58 6.98
CA LYS A 223 -5.60 15.91 7.52
C LYS A 223 -6.81 16.56 6.86
N ALA A 224 -7.07 16.28 5.58
CA ALA A 224 -8.23 16.82 4.87
C ALA A 224 -9.54 16.09 5.21
N LEU A 225 -9.46 14.88 5.78
CA LEU A 225 -10.60 14.09 6.25
C LEU A 225 -10.97 14.34 7.72
N SER A 226 -10.10 15.00 8.47
CA SER A 226 -10.27 15.34 9.90
C SER A 226 -10.84 16.75 10.05
#